data_AF-A0A8J4BL06-F1
#
_entry.id   AF-A0A8J4BL06-F1
#
_cell.length_a   1.000
_cell.length_b   1.000
_cell.length_c   1.000
_cell.angle_alpha   90.00
_cell.angle_beta   90.00
_cell.angle_gamma   90.00
#
_symmetry.space_group_name_H-M   'P 1'
#
loop_
_entity.id
_entity.type
_entity.pdbx_description
1 polymer ?
#
loop_
_entity_poly.entity_id
_entity_poly.type
_entity_poly.pdbx_seq_one_letter_code
_entity_poly.pdbx_strand_id
1 'polypeptide(L)'
;MTLGDVMAKVVKIERQEKPHVSAISFDRNAANVFQSYLQGAFKFSIKRGGLLYGHVDDDKVVKVDFIYEPPQEGSSDKLLLQRLTPEEQQVDLLAQLLGYRKVGFIFSQSVKAQKAAADGDYIINSDELIMMAAMQDEIGEHCTTALVTMVEEAETGPQVHFEAFQCSDLAVRLVREGWVVARDPVDGVSKMVNPKEPDMKQPVMLNNRDTDEVDNDFFLCPVSIKDHEGRLITSFPVENRLTPQGKTELREHLKRLTARPYVERLSDFHLLLWLAKQPNLDPNDMALLCEAVREHRPVLEGYRVIIDSIAGIAQ
;
A
#
# COMPACT_ATOMS: atom_id res chain seq x y z
N MET A 1 16.01 41.12 16.04
CA MET A 1 15.97 39.75 16.57
C MET A 1 15.73 39.87 18.06
N THR A 2 14.54 39.50 18.52
CA THR A 2 14.22 39.52 19.94
C THR A 2 14.74 38.26 20.60
N LEU A 3 14.97 38.28 21.92
CA LEU A 3 15.38 37.10 22.68
C LEU A 3 14.38 35.92 22.53
N GLY A 4 13.14 36.20 22.10
CA GLY A 4 12.12 35.21 21.77
C GLY A 4 12.31 34.49 20.43
N ASP A 5 13.18 34.99 19.55
CA ASP A 5 13.48 34.38 18.24
C ASP A 5 14.66 33.38 18.31
N VAL A 6 15.29 33.20 19.48
CA VAL A 6 16.54 32.44 19.67
C VAL A 6 16.35 31.10 20.40
N MET A 7 15.11 30.71 20.73
CA MET A 7 14.84 29.34 21.18
C MET A 7 14.13 28.59 20.06
N ALA A 8 14.89 27.87 19.23
CA ALA A 8 14.32 26.72 18.55
C ALA A 8 13.66 25.88 19.64
N LYS A 9 12.32 25.75 19.60
CA LYS A 9 11.62 24.84 20.51
C LYS A 9 12.23 23.46 20.29
N VAL A 10 12.95 22.98 21.30
CA VAL A 10 13.51 21.62 21.30
C VAL A 10 12.37 20.67 20.95
N VAL A 11 12.55 19.87 19.91
CA VAL A 11 11.53 18.91 19.49
C VAL A 11 11.51 17.79 20.51
N LYS A 12 10.42 17.69 21.26
CA LYS A 12 10.22 16.60 22.21
C LYS A 12 9.66 15.38 21.48
N ILE A 13 10.30 14.24 21.67
CA ILE A 13 9.82 12.94 21.18
C ILE A 13 8.91 12.35 22.25
N GLU A 14 7.64 12.17 21.90
CA GLU A 14 6.61 11.57 22.74
C GLU A 14 5.89 10.48 21.96
N ARG A 15 5.58 9.38 22.64
CA ARG A 15 4.86 8.26 22.03
C ARG A 15 3.39 8.62 21.82
N GLN A 16 2.89 8.36 20.63
CA GLN A 16 1.46 8.33 20.36
C GLN A 16 0.95 6.91 20.60
N GLU A 17 0.07 6.74 21.60
CA GLU A 17 -0.38 5.40 22.02
C GLU A 17 -1.48 4.82 21.11
N LYS A 18 -2.28 5.68 20.47
CA LYS A 18 -3.45 5.25 19.69
C LYS A 18 -3.34 5.71 18.23
N PRO A 19 -3.64 4.83 17.27
CA PRO A 19 -3.89 5.26 15.90
C PRO A 19 -5.17 6.11 15.82
N HIS A 20 -5.32 6.85 14.72
CA HIS A 20 -6.54 7.58 14.38
C HIS A 20 -7.65 6.65 13.88
N VAL A 21 -7.26 5.55 13.23
CA VAL A 21 -8.17 4.49 12.73
C VAL A 21 -8.46 3.46 13.81
N SER A 22 -9.63 2.81 13.75
CA SER A 22 -9.98 1.76 14.72
C SER A 22 -9.48 0.38 14.30
N ALA A 23 -9.41 0.12 12.99
CA ALA A 23 -8.89 -1.11 12.39
C ALA A 23 -8.62 -0.91 10.89
N ILE A 24 -7.88 -1.84 10.30
CA ILE A 24 -7.83 -2.06 8.86
C ILE A 24 -8.47 -3.41 8.54
N SER A 25 -9.24 -3.48 7.47
CA SER A 25 -9.93 -4.68 7.02
C SER A 25 -9.59 -4.95 5.57
N PHE A 26 -9.03 -6.12 5.28
CA PHE A 26 -8.67 -6.52 3.92
C PHE A 26 -9.75 -7.36 3.27
N ASP A 27 -10.03 -7.10 1.98
CA ASP A 27 -10.67 -8.11 1.15
C ASP A 27 -9.79 -9.36 1.10
N ARG A 28 -10.41 -10.51 1.39
CA ARG A 28 -9.70 -11.81 1.47
C ARG A 28 -8.98 -12.15 0.18
N ASN A 29 -9.60 -11.90 -0.98
CA ASN A 29 -9.02 -12.26 -2.25
C ASN A 29 -7.86 -11.32 -2.62
N ALA A 30 -8.03 -10.02 -2.42
CA ALA A 30 -6.98 -9.03 -2.66
C ALA A 30 -5.73 -9.32 -1.83
N ALA A 31 -5.88 -9.54 -0.51
CA ALA A 31 -4.77 -9.91 0.37
C ALA A 31 -4.13 -11.24 -0.07
N ASN A 32 -4.95 -12.24 -0.41
CA ASN A 32 -4.47 -13.54 -0.83
C ASN A 32 -3.64 -13.49 -2.14
N VAL A 33 -4.10 -12.70 -3.12
CA VAL A 33 -3.41 -12.51 -4.41
C VAL A 33 -2.08 -11.76 -4.23
N PHE A 34 -1.97 -10.85 -3.26
CA PHE A 34 -0.71 -10.19 -2.91
C PHE A 34 0.28 -11.16 -2.26
N GLN A 35 -0.11 -11.83 -1.17
CA GLN A 35 0.78 -12.75 -0.44
C GLN A 35 1.24 -13.93 -1.30
N SER A 36 0.32 -14.53 -2.09
CA SER A 36 0.62 -15.72 -2.89
C SER A 36 1.67 -15.43 -3.95
N TYR A 37 1.65 -14.21 -4.50
CA TYR A 37 2.67 -13.81 -5.47
C TYR A 37 4.03 -13.59 -4.82
N LEU A 38 4.10 -12.94 -3.65
CA LEU A 38 5.36 -12.77 -2.92
C LEU A 38 5.99 -14.12 -2.54
N GLN A 39 5.16 -15.05 -2.05
CA GLN A 39 5.59 -16.39 -1.69
C GLN A 39 6.00 -17.20 -2.92
N GLY A 40 5.19 -17.20 -3.97
CA GLY A 40 5.39 -18.02 -5.17
C GLY A 40 6.53 -17.52 -6.07
N ALA A 41 6.57 -16.22 -6.35
CA ALA A 41 7.54 -15.65 -7.29
C ALA A 41 8.91 -15.41 -6.65
N PHE A 42 8.95 -15.03 -5.37
CA PHE A 42 10.18 -14.55 -4.73
C PHE A 42 10.53 -15.26 -3.43
N LYS A 43 9.61 -16.01 -2.80
CA LYS A 43 9.78 -16.54 -1.44
C LYS A 43 10.27 -15.46 -0.46
N PHE A 44 9.76 -14.23 -0.61
CA PHE A 44 10.18 -13.06 0.15
C PHE A 44 11.69 -12.76 0.11
N SER A 45 12.41 -13.14 -0.96
CA SER A 45 13.85 -12.81 -1.12
C SER A 45 14.09 -11.34 -1.44
N ILE A 46 13.08 -10.62 -1.92
CA ILE A 46 13.09 -9.17 -2.17
C ILE A 46 11.88 -8.50 -1.53
N LYS A 47 12.01 -7.21 -1.23
CA LYS A 47 10.90 -6.35 -0.82
C LYS A 47 10.04 -6.00 -2.02
N ARG A 48 8.72 -5.87 -1.82
CA ARG A 48 7.75 -5.32 -2.77
C ARG A 48 6.66 -4.56 -2.03
N GLY A 49 5.96 -3.65 -2.71
CA GLY A 49 4.85 -2.91 -2.12
C GLY A 49 3.75 -2.53 -3.10
N GLY A 50 2.69 -1.97 -2.55
CA GLY A 50 1.48 -1.60 -3.27
C GLY A 50 0.69 -0.51 -2.53
N LEU A 51 -0.21 0.13 -3.26
CA LEU A 51 -1.15 1.11 -2.75
C LEU A 51 -2.48 0.43 -2.44
N LEU A 52 -3.00 0.71 -1.25
CA LEU A 52 -4.26 0.18 -0.79
C LEU A 52 -5.40 1.11 -1.21
N TYR A 53 -6.41 0.56 -1.88
CA TYR A 53 -7.60 1.30 -2.29
C TYR A 53 -8.86 0.68 -1.69
N GLY A 54 -9.79 1.54 -1.31
CA GLY A 54 -11.06 1.15 -0.73
C GLY A 54 -11.77 2.37 -0.13
N HIS A 55 -12.27 2.26 1.09
CA HIS A 55 -13.00 3.32 1.77
C HIS A 55 -12.76 3.30 3.27
N VAL A 56 -13.24 4.33 3.98
CA VAL A 56 -13.22 4.38 5.45
C VAL A 56 -14.65 4.51 5.91
N ASP A 57 -15.08 3.64 6.81
CA ASP A 57 -16.44 3.66 7.35
C ASP A 57 -16.57 4.63 8.53
N ASP A 58 -17.80 4.79 9.02
CA ASP A 58 -18.15 5.70 10.11
C ASP A 58 -17.47 5.32 11.44
N ASP A 59 -17.10 4.05 11.62
CA ASP A 59 -16.36 3.53 12.77
C ASP A 59 -14.84 3.72 12.62
N LYS A 60 -14.39 4.45 11.60
CA LYS A 60 -12.99 4.66 11.24
C LYS A 60 -12.25 3.36 10.92
N VAL A 61 -12.94 2.33 10.42
CA VAL A 61 -12.30 1.14 9.87
C VAL A 61 -11.89 1.43 8.44
N VAL A 62 -10.60 1.25 8.15
CA VAL A 62 -10.09 1.31 6.78
C VAL A 62 -10.44 0.01 6.06
N LYS A 63 -11.34 0.07 5.09
CA LYS A 63 -11.67 -1.05 4.21
C LYS A 63 -10.79 -1.01 2.97
N VAL A 64 -10.05 -2.09 2.72
CA VAL A 64 -9.20 -2.28 1.55
C VAL A 64 -9.87 -3.27 0.61
N ASP A 65 -10.29 -2.80 -0.56
CA ASP A 65 -11.02 -3.58 -1.56
C ASP A 65 -10.10 -4.11 -2.68
N PHE A 66 -8.99 -3.42 -2.99
CA PHE A 66 -7.97 -3.90 -3.92
C PHE A 66 -6.60 -3.26 -3.65
N ILE A 67 -5.55 -3.86 -4.22
CA ILE A 67 -4.16 -3.44 -4.05
C ILE A 67 -3.57 -3.18 -5.43
N TYR A 68 -3.32 -1.91 -5.76
CA TYR A 68 -2.58 -1.54 -6.97
C TYR A 68 -1.08 -1.64 -6.70
N GLU A 69 -0.33 -2.27 -7.59
CA GLU A 69 1.12 -2.36 -7.47
C GLU A 69 1.80 -1.43 -8.47
N PRO A 70 2.37 -0.27 -8.04
CA PRO A 70 3.11 0.59 -8.94
C PRO A 70 4.30 -0.13 -9.58
N PRO A 71 4.79 0.35 -10.73
CA PRO A 71 6.10 -0.07 -11.24
C PRO A 71 7.16 0.12 -10.15
N GLN A 72 7.97 -0.90 -9.90
CA GLN A 72 8.81 -0.92 -8.70
C GLN A 72 10.09 -1.73 -8.89
N GLU A 73 11.12 -1.34 -8.14
CA GLU A 73 12.40 -2.03 -8.05
C GLU A 73 12.63 -2.46 -6.60
N GLY A 74 12.53 -3.76 -6.38
CA GLY A 74 12.73 -4.39 -5.08
C GLY A 74 14.07 -5.12 -5.00
N SER A 75 14.74 -5.00 -3.86
CA SER A 75 15.89 -5.82 -3.48
C SER A 75 15.69 -6.40 -2.08
N SER A 76 16.67 -7.14 -1.57
CA SER A 76 16.63 -7.60 -0.17
C SER A 76 16.58 -6.44 0.83
N ASP A 77 17.13 -5.28 0.47
CA ASP A 77 17.37 -4.17 1.39
C ASP A 77 16.45 -2.98 1.12
N LYS A 78 16.15 -2.71 -0.15
CA LYS A 78 15.45 -1.50 -0.60
C LYS A 78 14.19 -1.84 -1.38
N LEU A 79 13.22 -0.93 -1.31
CA LEU A 79 12.04 -0.89 -2.15
C LEU A 79 11.93 0.50 -2.75
N LEU A 80 11.95 0.59 -4.07
CA LEU A 80 11.74 1.84 -4.80
C LEU A 80 10.45 1.71 -5.62
N LEU A 81 9.47 2.57 -5.33
CA LEU A 81 8.22 2.66 -6.08
C LEU A 81 8.29 3.83 -7.06
N GLN A 82 7.91 3.61 -8.32
CA GLN A 82 7.70 4.69 -9.27
C GLN A 82 6.31 5.29 -9.05
N ARG A 83 6.26 6.41 -8.33
CA ARG A 83 5.03 7.08 -7.91
C ARG A 83 4.67 8.25 -8.80
N LEU A 84 3.41 8.68 -8.71
CA LEU A 84 2.85 9.84 -9.43
C LEU A 84 2.93 9.66 -10.95
N THR A 85 2.81 8.42 -11.42
CA THR A 85 2.84 8.06 -12.84
C THR A 85 1.48 8.33 -13.49
N PRO A 86 1.40 8.45 -14.83
CA PRO A 86 0.11 8.50 -15.53
C PRO A 86 -0.77 7.27 -15.26
N GLU A 87 -0.16 6.10 -15.04
CA GLU A 87 -0.91 4.89 -14.65
C GLU A 87 -1.51 5.04 -13.25
N GLU A 88 -0.77 5.56 -12.27
CA GLU A 88 -1.29 5.82 -10.93
C GLU A 88 -2.45 6.84 -10.97
N GLN A 89 -2.36 7.88 -11.81
CA GLN A 89 -3.46 8.83 -12.00
C GLN A 89 -4.70 8.17 -12.61
N GLN A 90 -4.51 7.24 -13.56
CA GLN A 90 -5.60 6.45 -14.14
C GLN A 90 -6.23 5.52 -13.10
N VAL A 91 -5.42 4.93 -12.21
CA VAL A 91 -5.87 4.12 -11.08
C VAL A 91 -6.74 4.95 -10.12
N ASP A 92 -6.26 6.13 -9.72
CA ASP A 92 -6.99 7.06 -8.85
C ASP A 92 -8.35 7.45 -9.47
N LEU A 93 -8.40 7.73 -10.78
CA LEU A 93 -9.63 8.05 -11.51
C LEU A 93 -10.62 6.88 -11.53
N LEU A 94 -10.17 5.68 -11.91
CA LEU A 94 -11.03 4.49 -11.96
C LEU A 94 -11.52 4.11 -10.56
N ALA A 95 -10.68 4.22 -9.55
CA ALA A 95 -11.05 4.02 -8.15
C ALA A 95 -12.16 4.98 -7.75
N GLN A 96 -12.03 6.28 -8.07
CA GLN A 96 -13.04 7.29 -7.75
C GLN A 96 -14.39 6.99 -8.45
N LEU A 97 -14.37 6.62 -9.74
CA LEU A 97 -15.59 6.25 -10.48
C LEU A 97 -16.30 5.06 -9.83
N LEU A 98 -15.52 4.12 -9.31
CA LEU A 98 -15.96 2.95 -8.55
C LEU A 98 -16.40 3.30 -7.10
N GLY A 99 -16.20 4.52 -6.61
CA GLY A 99 -16.51 4.91 -5.23
C GLY A 99 -15.45 4.51 -4.21
N TYR A 100 -14.22 4.30 -4.66
CA TYR A 100 -13.05 4.02 -3.84
C TYR A 100 -12.06 5.19 -3.85
N ARG A 101 -11.16 5.17 -2.87
CA ARG A 101 -10.02 6.09 -2.76
C ARG A 101 -8.78 5.37 -2.26
N LYS A 102 -7.62 5.99 -2.42
CA LYS A 102 -6.38 5.57 -1.77
C LYS A 102 -6.58 5.68 -0.24
N VAL A 103 -6.31 4.60 0.48
CA VAL A 103 -6.52 4.49 1.93
C VAL A 103 -5.30 3.99 2.70
N GLY A 104 -4.24 3.59 2.01
CA GLY A 104 -3.06 3.09 2.69
C GLY A 104 -1.96 2.59 1.78
N PHE A 105 -1.00 1.94 2.42
CA PHE A 105 0.21 1.41 1.81
C PHE A 105 0.46 -0.01 2.31
N ILE A 106 1.02 -0.88 1.47
CA ILE A 106 1.45 -2.21 1.89
C ILE A 106 2.84 -2.47 1.37
N PHE A 107 3.69 -3.07 2.20
CA PHE A 107 4.99 -3.55 1.76
C PHE A 107 5.40 -4.83 2.46
N SER A 108 6.34 -5.53 1.85
CA SER A 108 6.94 -6.73 2.40
C SER A 108 8.38 -6.50 2.79
N GLN A 109 8.79 -7.10 3.91
CA GLN A 109 10.20 -7.24 4.24
C GLN A 109 10.76 -8.51 3.59
N SER A 110 12.00 -8.43 3.12
CA SER A 110 12.69 -9.63 2.67
C SER A 110 13.06 -10.53 3.85
N VAL A 111 13.29 -11.82 3.62
CA VAL A 111 13.81 -12.73 4.65
C VAL A 111 15.14 -12.25 5.27
N LYS A 112 15.97 -11.53 4.50
CA LYS A 112 17.19 -10.90 5.01
C LYS A 112 16.85 -9.77 5.99
N ALA A 113 15.91 -8.90 5.63
CA ALA A 113 15.47 -7.79 6.48
C ALA A 113 14.79 -8.28 7.76
N GLN A 114 13.95 -9.32 7.66
CA GLN A 114 13.30 -9.96 8.80
C GLN A 114 14.32 -10.57 9.78
N LYS A 115 15.38 -11.19 9.27
CA LYS A 115 16.46 -11.70 10.12
C LYS A 115 17.18 -10.56 10.86
N ALA A 116 17.50 -9.47 10.15
CA ALA A 116 18.13 -8.31 10.78
C ALA A 116 17.24 -7.66 11.85
N ALA A 117 15.94 -7.56 11.58
CA ALA A 117 14.91 -7.10 12.51
C ALA A 117 14.84 -7.96 13.77
N ALA A 118 14.83 -9.29 13.62
CA ALA A 118 14.84 -10.22 14.75
C ALA A 118 16.15 -10.17 15.56
N ASP A 119 17.30 -10.10 14.89
CA ASP A 119 18.61 -10.03 15.56
C ASP A 119 18.81 -8.68 16.29
N GLY A 120 18.19 -7.61 15.78
CA GLY A 120 18.27 -6.25 16.31
C GLY A 120 17.09 -5.82 17.20
N ASP A 121 16.10 -6.70 17.40
CA ASP A 121 14.87 -6.46 18.18
C ASP A 121 14.11 -5.19 17.75
N TYR A 122 13.76 -5.09 16.47
CA TYR A 122 12.98 -3.97 15.92
C TYR A 122 11.96 -4.42 14.86
N ILE A 123 10.94 -3.61 14.61
CA ILE A 123 9.90 -3.92 13.60
C ILE A 123 10.30 -3.41 12.21
N ILE A 124 10.66 -2.13 12.11
CA ILE A 124 11.03 -1.48 10.85
C ILE A 124 12.32 -0.69 10.94
N ASN A 125 13.02 -0.56 9.82
CA ASN A 125 14.19 0.30 9.72
C ASN A 125 13.83 1.75 9.33
N SER A 126 14.84 2.63 9.30
CA SER A 126 14.65 4.06 8.98
C SER A 126 14.05 4.29 7.58
N ASP A 127 14.48 3.55 6.56
CA ASP A 127 13.98 3.70 5.18
C ASP A 127 12.49 3.33 5.10
N GLU A 128 12.09 2.29 5.81
CA GLU A 128 10.70 1.84 5.92
C GLU A 128 9.84 2.87 6.68
N LEU A 129 10.34 3.41 7.79
CA LEU A 129 9.66 4.49 8.53
C LEU A 129 9.45 5.74 7.66
N ILE A 130 10.49 6.18 6.94
CA ILE A 130 10.42 7.34 6.04
C ILE A 130 9.37 7.10 4.95
N MET A 131 9.39 5.91 4.34
CA MET A 131 8.41 5.54 3.32
C MET A 131 6.99 5.53 3.89
N MET A 132 6.75 4.90 5.04
CA MET A 132 5.45 4.85 5.71
C MET A 132 4.91 6.25 6.03
N ALA A 133 5.75 7.09 6.64
CA ALA A 133 5.37 8.45 7.03
C ALA A 133 5.08 9.33 5.81
N ALA A 134 5.85 9.21 4.72
CA ALA A 134 5.62 9.93 3.48
C ALA A 134 4.28 9.52 2.82
N MET A 135 3.95 8.21 2.83
CA MET A 135 2.65 7.73 2.34
C MET A 135 1.50 8.29 3.19
N GLN A 136 1.67 8.33 4.51
CA GLN A 136 0.64 8.87 5.40
C GLN A 136 0.48 10.39 5.28
N ASP A 137 1.55 11.14 5.00
CA ASP A 137 1.46 12.57 4.69
C ASP A 137 0.69 12.82 3.37
N GLU A 138 0.93 11.99 2.33
CA GLU A 138 0.24 12.07 1.04
C GLU A 138 -1.25 11.71 1.15
N ILE A 139 -1.57 10.58 1.80
CA ILE A 139 -2.92 10.00 1.82
C ILE A 139 -3.81 10.63 2.90
N GLY A 140 -3.20 11.09 4.00
CA GLY A 140 -3.87 11.77 5.10
C GLY A 140 -4.15 10.89 6.32
N GLU A 141 -4.93 11.43 7.26
CA GLU A 141 -5.13 10.91 8.63
C GLU A 141 -5.55 9.43 8.73
N HIS A 142 -6.28 8.91 7.74
CA HIS A 142 -6.74 7.53 7.74
C HIS A 142 -5.79 6.55 7.05
N CYS A 143 -4.66 7.02 6.54
CA CYS A 143 -3.68 6.16 5.89
C CYS A 143 -3.17 5.11 6.89
N THR A 144 -3.33 3.84 6.53
CA THR A 144 -2.79 2.72 7.30
C THR A 144 -1.78 1.97 6.46
N THR A 145 -0.64 1.62 7.06
CA THR A 145 0.35 0.77 6.41
C THR A 145 0.21 -0.67 6.89
N ALA A 146 0.30 -1.62 5.96
CA ALA A 146 0.45 -3.03 6.25
C ALA A 146 1.87 -3.52 5.93
N LEU A 147 2.48 -4.18 6.91
CA LEU A 147 3.75 -4.88 6.79
C LEU A 147 3.47 -6.37 6.58
N VAL A 148 4.07 -6.96 5.56
CA VAL A 148 3.93 -8.38 5.23
C VAL A 148 5.26 -9.09 5.40
N THR A 149 5.27 -10.15 6.20
CA THR A 149 6.46 -10.96 6.50
C THR A 149 6.17 -12.44 6.24
N MET A 150 7.22 -13.25 6.15
CA MET A 150 7.09 -14.70 5.95
C MET A 150 7.87 -15.41 7.06
N VAL A 151 7.14 -16.00 7.98
CA VAL A 151 7.68 -16.67 9.16
C VAL A 151 7.68 -18.16 8.93
N GLU A 152 8.80 -18.81 9.23
CA GLU A 152 8.88 -20.28 9.20
C GLU A 152 8.32 -20.83 10.52
N GLU A 153 7.15 -21.48 10.46
CA GLU A 153 6.53 -22.13 11.61
C GLU A 153 6.86 -23.63 11.63
N ALA A 154 7.21 -24.16 12.80
CA ALA A 154 7.70 -25.53 12.95
C ALA A 154 6.70 -26.62 12.49
N GLU A 155 5.40 -26.37 12.61
CA GLU A 155 4.36 -27.35 12.31
C GLU A 155 3.73 -27.17 10.92
N THR A 156 3.56 -25.91 10.50
CA THR A 156 2.77 -25.53 9.31
C THR A 156 3.65 -25.07 8.15
N GLY A 157 4.97 -24.93 8.36
CA GLY A 157 5.92 -24.43 7.38
C GLY A 157 5.85 -22.92 7.21
N PRO A 158 6.22 -22.37 6.04
CA PRO A 158 6.25 -20.93 5.81
C PRO A 158 4.83 -20.33 5.80
N GLN A 159 4.54 -19.48 6.78
CA GLN A 159 3.30 -18.72 6.90
C GLN A 159 3.55 -17.24 6.61
N VAL A 160 2.60 -16.60 5.93
CA VAL A 160 2.65 -15.16 5.68
C VAL A 160 1.88 -14.45 6.78
N HIS A 161 2.54 -13.48 7.42
CA HIS A 161 1.98 -12.68 8.51
C HIS A 161 1.76 -11.24 8.03
N PHE A 162 0.69 -10.64 8.53
CA PHE A 162 0.35 -9.24 8.29
C PHE A 162 0.35 -8.50 9.63
N GLU A 163 1.03 -7.38 9.68
CA GLU A 163 0.96 -6.42 10.76
C GLU A 163 0.51 -5.07 10.19
N ALA A 164 -0.17 -4.25 10.98
CA ALA A 164 -0.68 -2.97 10.51
C ALA A 164 -0.38 -1.85 11.49
N PHE A 165 -0.01 -0.70 10.95
CA PHE A 165 0.44 0.46 11.71
C PHE A 165 -0.03 1.76 11.06
N GLN A 166 -0.21 2.78 11.89
CA GLN A 166 -0.05 4.17 11.47
C GLN A 166 1.26 4.70 12.03
N CYS A 167 1.89 5.61 11.29
CA CYS A 167 2.91 6.46 11.88
C CYS A 167 2.24 7.46 12.83
N SER A 168 2.90 7.79 13.93
CA SER A 168 2.50 8.91 14.80
C SER A 168 2.48 10.23 14.02
N ASP A 169 1.63 11.17 14.42
CA ASP A 169 1.58 12.51 13.81
C ASP A 169 2.94 13.22 13.87
N LEU A 170 3.68 12.96 14.95
CA LEU A 170 5.04 13.44 15.13
C LEU A 170 5.98 12.88 14.05
N ALA A 171 5.94 11.57 13.80
CA ALA A 171 6.78 10.93 12.78
C ALA A 171 6.48 11.47 11.37
N VAL A 172 5.20 11.59 11.02
CA VAL A 172 4.77 12.17 9.73
C VAL A 172 5.33 13.58 9.56
N ARG A 173 5.21 14.42 10.59
CA ARG A 173 5.77 15.78 10.57
C ARG A 173 7.30 15.79 10.46
N LEU A 174 7.99 14.96 11.23
CA LEU A 174 9.46 14.92 11.26
C LEU A 174 10.03 14.45 9.93
N VAL A 175 9.43 13.43 9.30
CA VAL A 175 9.84 12.96 7.98
C VAL A 175 9.59 14.03 6.92
N ARG A 176 8.38 14.63 6.89
CA ARG A 176 8.05 15.71 5.94
C ARG A 176 9.02 16.89 6.06
N GLU A 177 9.41 17.25 7.28
CA GLU A 177 10.33 18.35 7.54
C GLU A 177 11.81 17.96 7.33
N GLY A 178 12.13 16.68 7.09
CA GLY A 178 13.50 16.21 6.83
C GLY A 178 14.36 15.96 8.08
N TRP A 179 13.74 15.73 9.23
CA TRP A 179 14.43 15.48 10.50
C TRP A 179 14.92 14.04 10.65
N VAL A 180 14.28 13.08 9.99
CA VAL A 180 14.59 11.65 10.10
C VAL A 180 15.54 11.25 8.97
N VAL A 181 16.68 10.67 9.32
CA VAL A 181 17.71 10.25 8.36
C VAL A 181 18.09 8.79 8.62
N ALA A 182 18.14 8.01 7.55
CA ALA A 182 18.68 6.66 7.59
C ALA A 182 20.17 6.67 7.98
N ARG A 183 20.60 5.67 8.74
CA ARG A 183 21.98 5.55 9.22
C ARG A 183 22.56 4.18 8.90
N ASP A 184 23.88 4.09 9.01
CA ASP A 184 24.64 2.85 8.97
C ASP A 184 25.22 2.54 10.36
N PRO A 185 25.11 1.29 10.87
CA PRO A 185 24.42 0.16 10.26
C PRO A 185 22.89 0.36 10.20
N VAL A 186 22.24 -0.33 9.26
CA VAL A 186 20.77 -0.35 9.15
C VAL A 186 20.18 -1.15 10.30
N ASP A 187 19.44 -0.48 11.17
CA ASP A 187 18.70 -1.06 12.29
C ASP A 187 17.40 -0.29 12.59
N GLY A 188 16.78 -0.61 13.73
CA GLY A 188 15.54 -0.01 14.21
C GLY A 188 15.66 1.39 14.78
N VAL A 189 16.82 2.06 14.68
CA VAL A 189 17.02 3.39 15.25
C VAL A 189 17.26 4.40 14.14
N SER A 190 16.46 5.45 14.12
CA SER A 190 16.62 6.59 13.21
C SER A 190 17.57 7.64 13.79
N LYS A 191 18.37 8.25 12.91
CA LYS A 191 19.12 9.45 13.25
C LYS A 191 18.26 10.69 13.08
N MET A 192 18.27 11.56 14.09
CA MET A 192 17.54 12.81 14.13
C MET A 192 18.48 13.98 13.83
N VAL A 193 18.10 14.80 12.87
CA VAL A 193 18.82 16.03 12.51
C VAL A 193 17.87 17.21 12.59
N ASN A 194 18.40 18.41 12.86
CA ASN A 194 17.64 19.64 12.68
C ASN A 194 18.01 20.25 11.32
N PRO A 195 17.13 20.22 10.30
CA PRO A 195 17.43 20.76 8.98
C PRO A 195 17.77 22.26 8.98
N LYS A 196 17.31 23.00 10.01
CA LYS A 196 17.58 24.43 10.17
C LYS A 196 18.87 24.71 10.94
N GLU A 197 19.34 23.74 11.73
CA GLU A 197 20.59 23.81 12.50
C GLU A 197 21.38 22.49 12.37
N PRO A 198 21.99 22.22 11.20
CA PRO A 198 22.60 20.91 10.92
C PRO A 198 23.77 20.54 11.86
N ASP A 199 24.41 21.54 12.47
CA ASP A 199 25.52 21.35 13.41
C ASP A 199 25.06 20.95 14.83
N MET A 200 23.76 20.99 15.11
CA MET A 200 23.18 20.61 16.40
C MET A 200 23.27 19.09 16.60
N LYS A 201 24.14 18.66 17.53
CA LYS A 201 24.46 17.24 17.74
C LYS A 201 23.35 16.40 18.34
N GLN A 202 22.47 16.99 19.14
CA GLN A 202 21.39 16.29 19.85
C GLN A 202 20.12 17.14 19.74
N PRO A 203 19.48 17.15 18.57
CA PRO A 203 18.47 18.15 18.24
C PRO A 203 17.08 17.86 18.82
N VAL A 204 16.89 16.69 19.42
CA VAL A 204 15.60 16.26 19.98
C VAL A 204 15.75 15.85 21.44
N MET A 205 14.64 15.90 22.18
CA MET A 205 14.58 15.47 23.57
C MET A 205 13.70 14.22 23.71
N LEU A 206 14.27 13.15 24.23
CA LEU A 206 13.57 11.90 24.53
C LEU A 206 13.79 11.56 26.02
N ASN A 207 12.71 11.30 26.76
CA ASN A 207 12.78 11.00 28.20
C ASN A 207 13.59 12.02 29.03
N ASN A 208 13.40 13.32 28.74
CA ASN A 208 14.12 14.45 29.35
C ASN A 208 15.64 14.42 29.15
N ARG A 209 16.12 13.75 28.10
CA ARG A 209 17.53 13.74 27.69
C ARG A 209 17.61 14.17 26.22
N ASP A 210 18.59 15.01 25.93
CA ASP A 210 18.89 15.39 24.55
C ASP A 210 19.55 14.20 23.84
N THR A 211 19.12 13.92 22.61
CA THR A 211 19.60 12.82 21.78
C THR A 211 19.52 13.18 20.30
N ASP A 212 20.24 12.43 19.46
CA ASP A 212 20.07 12.35 18.00
C ASP A 212 19.66 10.96 17.52
N GLU A 213 19.36 10.05 18.45
CA GLU A 213 18.95 8.68 18.15
C GLU A 213 17.58 8.40 18.77
N VAL A 214 16.66 7.90 17.95
CA VAL A 214 15.31 7.54 18.36
C VAL A 214 14.95 6.19 17.76
N ASP A 215 14.51 5.28 18.63
CA ASP A 215 13.96 3.98 18.24
C ASP A 215 12.67 4.17 17.42
N ASN A 216 12.60 3.52 16.26
CA ASN A 216 11.50 3.64 15.31
C ASN A 216 10.16 3.20 15.90
N ASP A 217 10.16 2.32 16.91
CA ASP A 217 8.94 1.84 17.56
C ASP A 217 8.20 2.96 18.31
N PHE A 218 8.89 4.05 18.71
CA PHE A 218 8.24 5.25 19.25
C PHE A 218 7.29 5.92 18.26
N PHE A 219 7.53 5.70 16.97
CA PHE A 219 6.78 6.32 15.89
C PHE A 219 5.64 5.44 15.38
N LEU A 220 5.48 4.22 15.89
CA LEU A 220 4.47 3.28 15.43
C LEU A 220 3.25 3.21 16.35
N CYS A 221 2.07 3.34 15.74
CA CYS A 221 0.77 3.11 16.36
C CYS A 221 0.17 1.82 15.78
N PRO A 222 0.14 0.70 16.52
CA PRO A 222 -0.44 -0.55 16.03
C PRO A 222 -1.93 -0.43 15.70
N VAL A 223 -2.35 -1.05 14.60
CA VAL A 223 -3.73 -1.07 14.11
C VAL A 223 -4.23 -2.51 14.06
N SER A 224 -5.44 -2.76 14.57
CA SER A 224 -6.05 -4.08 14.50
C SER A 224 -6.40 -4.47 13.06
N ILE A 225 -6.11 -5.72 12.69
CA ILE A 225 -6.46 -6.27 11.36
C ILE A 225 -7.77 -7.05 11.46
N LYS A 226 -8.62 -6.87 10.44
CA LYS A 226 -9.85 -7.62 10.18
C LYS A 226 -9.84 -8.07 8.71
N ASP A 227 -10.84 -8.84 8.34
CA ASP A 227 -11.10 -9.23 6.95
C ASP A 227 -12.56 -8.96 6.57
N HIS A 228 -12.81 -8.88 5.27
CA HIS A 228 -14.15 -8.81 4.68
C HIS A 228 -14.15 -9.43 3.28
N GLU A 229 -15.34 -9.53 2.70
CA GLU A 229 -15.52 -9.84 1.27
C GLU A 229 -16.05 -8.59 0.58
N GLY A 230 -15.23 -8.03 -0.30
CA GLY A 230 -15.55 -6.87 -1.11
C GLY A 230 -16.42 -7.22 -2.31
N ARG A 231 -16.89 -6.20 -3.02
CA ARG A 231 -17.70 -6.37 -4.24
C ARG A 231 -16.86 -6.70 -5.48
N LEU A 232 -15.57 -6.37 -5.45
CA LEU A 232 -14.65 -6.64 -6.54
C LEU A 232 -14.09 -8.05 -6.39
N ILE A 233 -13.95 -8.75 -7.51
CA ILE A 233 -13.15 -9.95 -7.59
C ILE A 233 -11.70 -9.58 -7.89
N THR A 234 -10.78 -10.47 -7.53
CA THR A 234 -9.34 -10.34 -7.86
C THR A 234 -8.89 -11.63 -8.54
N SER A 235 -9.13 -11.73 -9.84
CA SER A 235 -8.84 -12.95 -10.63
C SER A 235 -8.20 -12.67 -11.98
N PHE A 236 -8.21 -11.42 -12.45
CA PHE A 236 -7.37 -10.98 -13.56
C PHE A 236 -5.94 -10.75 -13.06
N PRO A 237 -4.90 -10.99 -13.88
CA PRO A 237 -3.52 -10.76 -13.46
C PRO A 237 -3.29 -9.31 -13.03
N VAL A 238 -2.57 -9.12 -11.93
CA VAL A 238 -2.20 -7.79 -11.42
C VAL A 238 -1.07 -7.21 -12.29
N GLU A 239 -1.17 -5.92 -12.59
CA GLU A 239 -0.17 -5.13 -13.31
C GLU A 239 1.20 -5.12 -12.63
N ASN A 240 2.25 -4.80 -13.40
CA ASN A 240 3.63 -4.63 -12.91
C ASN A 240 4.20 -5.87 -12.19
N ARG A 241 3.67 -7.05 -12.51
CA ARG A 241 4.19 -8.37 -12.10
C ARG A 241 4.85 -9.09 -13.27
N LEU A 242 5.54 -10.19 -12.97
CA LEU A 242 6.12 -11.08 -13.99
C LEU A 242 5.06 -11.83 -14.81
N THR A 243 3.83 -11.90 -14.30
CA THR A 243 2.69 -12.49 -15.00
C THR A 243 2.18 -11.52 -16.06
N PRO A 244 2.01 -11.97 -17.33
CA PRO A 244 1.52 -11.09 -18.38
C PRO A 244 0.05 -10.70 -18.17
N GLN A 245 -0.30 -9.49 -18.62
CA GLN A 245 -1.69 -9.10 -18.88
C GLN A 245 -1.89 -8.99 -20.40
N GLY A 246 -2.90 -9.67 -20.94
CA GLY A 246 -3.14 -9.70 -22.36
C GLY A 246 -4.50 -10.24 -22.77
N LYS A 247 -4.69 -10.35 -24.09
CA LYS A 247 -5.94 -10.85 -24.70
C LYS A 247 -6.22 -12.30 -24.33
N THR A 248 -5.17 -13.11 -24.11
CA THR A 248 -5.30 -14.51 -23.69
C THR A 248 -5.86 -14.58 -22.28
N GLU A 249 -5.29 -13.80 -21.35
CA GLU A 249 -5.71 -13.73 -19.96
C GLU A 249 -7.13 -13.17 -19.84
N LEU A 250 -7.49 -12.18 -20.67
CA LEU A 250 -8.87 -11.69 -20.78
C LEU A 250 -9.83 -12.81 -21.19
N ARG A 251 -9.48 -13.58 -22.22
CA ARG A 251 -10.30 -14.70 -22.70
C ARG A 251 -10.51 -15.74 -21.60
N GLU A 252 -9.44 -16.13 -20.92
CA GLU A 252 -9.48 -17.12 -19.85
C GLU A 252 -10.31 -16.64 -18.66
N HIS A 253 -10.15 -15.38 -18.27
CA HIS A 253 -10.94 -14.72 -17.23
C HIS A 253 -12.44 -14.75 -17.54
N LEU A 254 -12.83 -14.28 -18.73
CA LEU A 254 -14.23 -14.24 -19.15
C LEU A 254 -14.84 -15.63 -19.29
N LYS A 255 -14.09 -16.61 -19.80
CA LYS A 255 -14.53 -18.01 -19.90
C LYS A 255 -14.73 -18.66 -18.53
N ARG A 256 -13.79 -18.45 -17.60
CA ARG A 256 -13.86 -18.97 -16.24
C ARG A 256 -15.11 -18.47 -15.49
N LEU A 257 -15.53 -17.24 -15.78
CA LEU A 257 -16.69 -16.61 -15.15
C LEU A 257 -17.95 -16.66 -16.03
N THR A 258 -18.03 -17.56 -17.01
CA THR A 258 -19.15 -17.58 -17.98
C THR A 258 -20.54 -17.82 -17.35
N ALA A 259 -20.59 -18.42 -16.16
CA ALA A 259 -21.84 -18.64 -15.42
C ALA A 259 -22.35 -17.37 -14.71
N ARG A 260 -21.50 -16.34 -14.57
CA ARG A 260 -21.81 -15.09 -13.85
C ARG A 260 -22.45 -14.06 -14.80
N PRO A 261 -23.29 -13.14 -14.29
CA PRO A 261 -23.70 -11.94 -15.04
C PRO A 261 -22.48 -11.20 -15.60
N TYR A 262 -22.60 -10.61 -16.79
CA TYR A 262 -21.45 -10.01 -17.47
C TYR A 262 -20.77 -8.91 -16.64
N VAL A 263 -21.56 -8.12 -15.90
CA VAL A 263 -21.04 -7.09 -14.97
C VAL A 263 -20.14 -7.68 -13.87
N GLU A 264 -20.49 -8.84 -13.31
CA GLU A 264 -19.66 -9.53 -12.31
C GLU A 264 -18.34 -10.00 -12.90
N ARG A 265 -18.33 -10.38 -14.19
CA ARG A 265 -17.08 -10.75 -14.89
C ARG A 265 -16.15 -9.56 -15.05
N LEU A 266 -16.71 -8.35 -15.17
CA LEU A 266 -15.95 -7.10 -15.26
C LEU A 266 -15.67 -6.45 -13.91
N SER A 267 -16.20 -6.98 -12.81
CA SER A 267 -16.06 -6.41 -11.45
C SER A 267 -14.67 -6.72 -10.86
N ASP A 268 -13.61 -6.52 -11.63
CA ASP A 268 -12.21 -6.75 -11.26
C ASP A 268 -11.42 -5.48 -11.58
N PHE A 269 -10.77 -4.88 -10.58
CA PHE A 269 -10.08 -3.60 -10.78
C PHE A 269 -8.92 -3.72 -11.79
N HIS A 270 -8.14 -4.81 -11.70
CA HIS A 270 -6.97 -5.01 -12.57
C HIS A 270 -7.40 -5.20 -14.02
N LEU A 271 -8.54 -5.87 -14.24
CA LEU A 271 -9.17 -5.96 -15.55
C LEU A 271 -9.63 -4.58 -16.05
N LEU A 272 -10.33 -3.80 -15.23
CA LEU A 272 -10.80 -2.47 -15.63
C LEU A 272 -9.64 -1.53 -15.97
N LEU A 273 -8.54 -1.58 -15.20
CA LEU A 273 -7.33 -0.83 -15.50
C LEU A 273 -6.71 -1.28 -16.83
N TRP A 274 -6.66 -2.58 -17.10
CA TRP A 274 -6.16 -3.10 -18.38
C TRP A 274 -7.05 -2.71 -19.56
N LEU A 275 -8.38 -2.74 -19.39
CA LEU A 275 -9.36 -2.32 -20.40
C LEU A 275 -9.21 -0.83 -20.73
N ALA A 276 -8.94 0.01 -19.73
CA ALA A 276 -8.71 1.44 -19.90
C ALA A 276 -7.44 1.79 -20.72
N LYS A 277 -6.58 0.80 -20.98
CA LYS A 277 -5.40 0.93 -21.86
C LYS A 277 -5.67 0.47 -23.29
N GLN A 278 -6.87 -0.04 -23.59
CA GLN A 278 -7.21 -0.56 -24.91
C GLN A 278 -7.66 0.56 -25.86
N PRO A 279 -7.25 0.54 -27.13
CA PRO A 279 -7.52 1.63 -28.08
C PRO A 279 -9.00 1.79 -28.45
N ASN A 280 -9.85 0.83 -28.09
CA ASN A 280 -11.27 0.80 -28.43
C ASN A 280 -12.18 1.25 -27.27
N LEU A 281 -11.61 1.67 -26.15
CA LEU A 281 -12.34 2.14 -24.97
C LEU A 281 -11.78 3.49 -24.55
N ASP A 282 -12.59 4.54 -24.68
CA ASP A 282 -12.21 5.88 -24.27
C ASP A 282 -12.54 6.14 -22.79
N PRO A 283 -12.14 7.30 -22.22
CA PRO A 283 -12.43 7.61 -20.83
C PRO A 283 -13.93 7.66 -20.47
N ASN A 284 -14.81 8.04 -21.41
CA ASN A 284 -16.27 8.04 -21.18
C ASN A 284 -16.82 6.62 -21.15
N ASP A 285 -16.32 5.74 -22.03
CA ASP A 285 -16.65 4.32 -22.04
C ASP A 285 -16.27 3.67 -20.71
N MET A 286 -15.07 3.97 -20.21
CA MET A 286 -14.60 3.49 -18.92
C MET A 286 -15.45 4.02 -17.76
N ALA A 287 -15.91 5.27 -17.82
CA ALA A 287 -16.82 5.82 -16.81
C ALA A 287 -18.14 5.05 -16.76
N LEU A 288 -18.72 4.73 -17.91
CA LEU A 288 -19.97 3.95 -18.01
C LEU A 288 -19.78 2.50 -17.54
N LEU A 289 -18.64 1.88 -17.84
CA LEU A 289 -18.30 0.55 -17.33
C LEU A 289 -18.12 0.54 -15.82
N CYS A 290 -17.40 1.52 -15.27
CA CYS A 290 -17.23 1.68 -13.83
C CYS A 290 -18.56 1.96 -13.13
N GLU A 291 -19.45 2.77 -13.71
CA GLU A 291 -20.80 2.98 -13.18
C GLU A 291 -21.59 1.67 -13.16
N ALA A 292 -21.58 0.90 -14.26
CA ALA A 292 -22.26 -0.39 -14.32
C ALA A 292 -21.75 -1.36 -13.23
N VAL A 293 -20.43 -1.41 -13.02
CA VAL A 293 -19.80 -2.22 -11.96
C VAL A 293 -20.15 -1.72 -10.57
N ARG A 294 -20.16 -0.39 -10.34
CA ARG A 294 -20.51 0.21 -9.05
C ARG A 294 -21.97 -0.03 -8.67
N GLU A 295 -22.87 0.16 -9.62
CA GLU A 295 -24.31 0.07 -9.43
C GLU A 295 -24.87 -1.34 -9.66
N HIS A 296 -23.99 -2.29 -9.99
CA HIS A 296 -24.34 -3.66 -10.37
C HIS A 296 -25.42 -3.74 -11.47
N ARG A 297 -25.31 -2.84 -12.47
CA ARG A 297 -26.25 -2.75 -13.58
C ARG A 297 -25.78 -3.59 -14.78
N PRO A 298 -26.69 -4.04 -15.65
CA PRO A 298 -26.31 -4.68 -16.90
C PRO A 298 -25.37 -3.81 -17.74
N VAL A 299 -24.30 -4.42 -18.25
CA VAL A 299 -23.36 -3.78 -19.19
C VAL A 299 -24.06 -3.61 -20.54
N LEU A 300 -23.94 -2.43 -21.15
CA LEU A 300 -24.51 -2.17 -22.47
C LEU A 300 -23.97 -3.16 -23.51
N GLU A 301 -24.84 -3.62 -24.41
CA GLU A 301 -24.52 -4.67 -25.40
C GLU A 301 -23.31 -4.30 -26.26
N GLY A 302 -23.18 -3.03 -26.66
CA GLY A 302 -22.03 -2.55 -27.42
C GLY A 302 -20.69 -2.80 -26.73
N TYR A 303 -20.59 -2.56 -25.42
CA TYR A 303 -19.36 -2.80 -24.66
C TYR A 303 -19.05 -4.29 -24.52
N ARG A 304 -20.09 -5.11 -24.33
CA ARG A 304 -19.92 -6.57 -24.34
C ARG A 304 -19.33 -7.06 -25.66
N VAL A 305 -19.86 -6.58 -26.79
CA VAL A 305 -19.34 -6.95 -28.13
C VAL A 305 -17.88 -6.51 -28.30
N ILE A 306 -17.54 -5.29 -27.88
CA ILE A 306 -16.16 -4.78 -27.95
C ILE A 306 -15.21 -5.64 -27.11
N ILE A 307 -15.57 -5.92 -25.85
CA ILE A 307 -14.72 -6.66 -24.92
C ILE A 307 -14.57 -8.13 -25.36
N ASP A 308 -15.66 -8.79 -25.78
CA ASP A 308 -15.62 -10.15 -26.30
C ASP A 308 -14.77 -10.24 -27.59
N SER A 309 -14.83 -9.22 -28.45
CA SER A 309 -13.96 -9.08 -29.63
C SER A 309 -12.48 -8.93 -29.26
N ILE A 310 -12.14 -8.08 -28.27
CA ILE A 310 -10.77 -7.95 -27.75
C ILE A 310 -10.28 -9.30 -27.21
N ALA A 311 -11.14 -10.04 -26.51
CA ALA A 311 -10.85 -11.37 -25.99
C ALA A 311 -10.74 -12.45 -27.09
N GLY A 312 -11.15 -12.16 -28.32
CA GLY A 312 -11.28 -13.17 -29.38
C GLY A 312 -12.26 -14.29 -29.00
N ILE A 313 -13.31 -13.94 -28.24
CA ILE A 313 -14.47 -14.78 -27.99
C ILE A 313 -15.47 -14.39 -29.08
N ALA A 314 -15.45 -15.10 -30.21
CA ALA A 314 -16.51 -14.94 -31.20
C ALA A 314 -17.87 -15.34 -30.56
N GLN A 315 -18.93 -14.60 -30.89
CA GLN A 315 -20.30 -14.97 -30.52
C GLN A 315 -20.71 -16.29 -31.18
#